data_AF-A0A0H3I959-F1
#
_entry.id   AF-A0A0H3I959-F1
#
_cell.length_a   1.000
_cell.length_b   1.000
_cell.length_c   1.000
_cell.angle_alpha   90.00
_cell.angle_beta   90.00
_cell.angle_gamma   90.00
#
_symmetry.space_group_name_H-M   'P 1'
#
loop_
_entity.id
_entity.type
_entity.pdbx_description
1 polymer ?
#
loop_
_entity_poly.entity_id
_entity_poly.type
_entity_poly.pdbx_seq_one_letter_code
_entity_poly.pdbx_strand_id
1 'polypeptide(L)'
;MTKLIEYKSKTISRGCVFRFPAIWPYESYIDLLVVDIPDEGSGYGLVVTTGHKAGLILVRLPNECESVSNRSISYQWILDNWNKWIYPDCNLENILIIEHYDEPMYTIE
;
A
#
# COMPACT_ATOMS: atom_id res chain seq x y z
N MET A 1 -12.23 -1.44 -5.80
CA MET A 1 -11.65 -2.09 -4.60
C MET A 1 -11.86 -3.59 -4.72
N THR A 2 -10.85 -4.40 -4.39
CA THR A 2 -10.93 -5.88 -4.35
C THR A 2 -10.11 -6.42 -3.18
N LYS A 3 -10.28 -7.68 -2.79
CA LYS A 3 -9.36 -8.32 -1.85
C LYS A 3 -7.97 -8.44 -2.47
N LEU A 4 -6.93 -8.23 -1.66
CA LEU A 4 -5.55 -8.34 -2.11
C LEU A 4 -5.26 -9.74 -2.69
N ILE A 5 -5.70 -10.80 -2.01
CA ILE A 5 -5.51 -12.19 -2.44
C ILE A 5 -6.23 -12.55 -3.75
N GLU A 6 -7.20 -11.72 -4.17
CA GLU A 6 -7.96 -11.88 -5.42
C GLU A 6 -7.48 -10.90 -6.50
N TYR A 7 -6.40 -10.17 -6.25
CA TYR A 7 -5.88 -9.17 -7.18
C TYR A 7 -5.29 -9.84 -8.42
N LYS A 8 -5.81 -9.48 -9.59
CA LYS A 8 -5.48 -10.15 -10.86
C LYS A 8 -4.14 -9.71 -11.45
N SER A 9 -3.67 -8.52 -11.10
CA SER A 9 -2.37 -8.02 -11.59
C SER A 9 -1.24 -8.63 -10.79
N LYS A 10 -0.14 -8.99 -11.47
CA LYS A 10 1.08 -9.51 -10.85
C LYS A 10 1.97 -8.40 -10.26
N THR A 11 1.55 -7.15 -10.43
CA THR A 11 2.34 -5.96 -10.10
C THR A 11 1.47 -4.89 -9.45
N ILE A 12 2.03 -4.20 -8.47
CA ILE A 12 1.37 -3.13 -7.71
C ILE A 12 2.10 -1.83 -8.01
N SER A 13 1.38 -0.90 -8.64
CA SER A 13 1.95 0.37 -9.10
C SER A 13 1.85 1.44 -8.02
N ARG A 14 2.64 2.52 -8.17
CA ARG A 14 2.40 3.76 -7.42
C ARG A 14 0.96 4.22 -7.59
N GLY A 15 0.39 4.82 -6.55
CA GLY A 15 -1.01 5.23 -6.51
C GLY A 15 -1.96 4.15 -5.97
N CYS A 16 -1.56 2.87 -6.01
CA CYS A 16 -2.34 1.82 -5.35
C CYS A 16 -2.40 2.07 -3.84
N VAL A 17 -3.53 1.67 -3.24
CA VAL A 17 -3.79 1.84 -1.81
C VAL A 17 -4.15 0.49 -1.22
N PHE A 18 -3.48 0.12 -0.13
CA PHE A 18 -3.91 -0.99 0.71
C PHE A 18 -4.80 -0.48 1.84
N ARG A 19 -6.01 -1.02 1.94
CA ARG A 19 -6.94 -0.75 3.04
C ARG A 19 -7.12 -2.00 3.90
N PHE A 20 -6.89 -1.89 5.20
CA PHE A 20 -7.00 -3.04 6.09
C PHE A 20 -7.32 -2.62 7.53
N PRO A 21 -7.89 -3.53 8.35
CA PRO A 21 -8.14 -3.25 9.75
C PRO A 21 -6.81 -3.10 10.50
N ALA A 22 -6.71 -2.09 11.34
CA ALA A 22 -5.55 -1.84 12.18
C ALA A 22 -5.94 -1.76 13.65
N ILE A 23 -4.94 -1.73 14.52
CA ILE A 23 -5.09 -1.61 15.97
C ILE A 23 -4.34 -0.39 16.47
N TRP A 24 -4.62 0.01 17.71
CA TRP A 24 -3.96 1.14 18.37
C TRP A 24 -2.43 1.03 18.19
N PRO A 25 -1.74 2.11 17.77
CA PRO A 25 -2.14 3.51 17.78
C PRO A 25 -2.81 4.02 16.47
N TYR A 26 -3.22 3.14 15.57
CA TYR A 26 -3.96 3.50 14.36
C TYR A 26 -5.48 3.46 14.60
N GLU A 27 -6.22 4.03 13.65
CA GLU A 27 -7.67 3.90 13.55
C GLU A 27 -8.09 2.45 13.25
N SER A 28 -9.38 2.14 13.39
CA SER A 28 -9.92 0.79 13.13
C SER A 28 -9.61 0.27 11.72
N TYR A 29 -9.44 1.18 10.76
CA TYR A 29 -8.99 0.89 9.41
C TYR A 29 -8.02 1.96 8.99
N ILE A 30 -6.97 1.56 8.26
CA ILE A 30 -6.05 2.50 7.64
C ILE A 30 -5.89 2.23 6.16
N ASP A 31 -5.51 3.30 5.46
CA ASP A 31 -5.02 3.24 4.11
C ASP A 31 -3.51 3.50 4.06
N LEU A 32 -2.81 2.65 3.31
CA LEU A 32 -1.41 2.82 2.94
C LEU A 32 -1.30 3.05 1.43
N LEU A 33 -0.90 4.25 1.05
CA LEU A 33 -0.62 4.62 -0.33
C LEU A 33 0.77 4.16 -0.73
N VAL A 34 0.85 3.45 -1.86
CA VAL A 34 2.10 3.12 -2.54
C VAL A 34 2.62 4.37 -3.22
N VAL A 35 3.79 4.83 -2.79
CA VAL A 35 4.46 6.02 -3.33
C VAL A 35 5.75 5.64 -4.05
N ASP A 36 6.07 6.41 -5.09
CA ASP A 36 7.38 6.41 -5.74
C ASP A 36 8.25 7.43 -4.99
N ILE A 37 9.33 6.97 -4.36
CA ILE A 37 10.28 7.79 -3.60
C ILE A 37 11.59 7.81 -4.38
N PRO A 38 11.98 8.95 -4.98
CA PRO A 38 13.30 9.07 -5.59
C PRO A 38 14.42 8.91 -4.54
N ASP A 39 15.60 8.43 -4.97
CA ASP A 39 16.86 8.16 -4.23
C ASP A 39 17.14 6.68 -3.88
N GLU A 40 18.33 6.41 -3.29
CA GLU A 40 18.91 5.08 -3.07
C GLU A 40 17.99 4.15 -2.25
N GLY A 41 17.60 3.02 -2.87
CA GLY A 41 16.63 2.06 -2.36
C GLY A 41 15.74 1.51 -3.50
N SER A 42 14.58 0.93 -3.16
CA SER A 42 13.68 0.27 -4.14
C SER A 42 12.85 1.24 -4.99
N GLY A 43 13.04 2.53 -4.81
CA GLY A 43 12.16 3.56 -5.34
C GLY A 43 10.74 3.54 -4.76
N TYR A 44 10.39 2.66 -3.81
CA TYR A 44 9.02 2.56 -3.27
C TYR A 44 8.93 2.71 -1.76
N GLY A 45 7.82 3.28 -1.31
CA GLY A 45 7.43 3.29 0.09
C GLY A 45 5.92 3.23 0.26
N LEU A 46 5.51 3.09 1.52
CA LEU A 46 4.11 3.14 1.93
C LEU A 46 3.89 4.33 2.85
N VAL A 47 2.91 5.16 2.52
CA VAL A 47 2.52 6.34 3.31
C VAL A 47 1.13 6.12 3.88
N VAL A 48 0.96 6.36 5.17
CA VAL A 48 -0.36 6.39 5.80
C VAL A 48 -1.14 7.59 5.26
N THR A 49 -2.37 7.39 4.78
CA THR A 49 -3.18 8.46 4.19
C THR A 49 -4.45 8.78 4.98
N THR A 50 -4.80 7.95 5.95
CA THR A 50 -5.98 8.14 6.79
C THR A 50 -5.61 8.47 8.23
N GLY A 51 -6.48 9.23 8.90
CA GLY A 51 -6.42 9.39 10.34
C GLY A 51 -5.29 10.29 10.84
N HIS A 52 -4.98 10.19 12.13
CA HIS A 52 -4.04 11.06 12.84
C HIS A 52 -2.59 10.90 12.38
N LYS A 53 -2.25 9.75 11.77
CA LYS A 53 -0.91 9.47 11.25
C LYS A 53 -0.80 9.72 9.75
N ALA A 54 -1.82 10.30 9.12
CA ALA A 54 -1.76 10.64 7.70
C ALA A 54 -0.52 11.50 7.38
N GLY A 55 0.16 11.16 6.29
CA GLY A 55 1.44 11.76 5.87
C GLY A 55 2.68 11.05 6.41
N LEU A 56 2.55 10.09 7.32
CA LEU A 56 3.68 9.30 7.82
C LEU A 56 4.14 8.28 6.76
N ILE A 57 5.43 8.30 6.40
CA ILE A 57 6.07 7.19 5.69
C ILE A 57 6.17 6.02 6.68
N LEU A 58 5.32 5.01 6.51
CA LEU A 58 5.33 3.82 7.35
C LEU A 58 6.60 3.00 7.12
N VAL A 59 6.95 2.79 5.85
CA VAL A 59 8.10 1.98 5.46
C VAL A 59 8.61 2.39 4.09
N ARG A 60 9.95 2.40 3.94
CA ARG A 60 10.62 2.34 2.64
C ARG A 60 10.90 0.88 2.33
N LEU A 61 10.41 0.40 1.20
CA LEU A 61 10.53 -1.01 0.85
C LEU A 61 11.97 -1.32 0.37
N PRO A 62 12.46 -2.55 0.55
CA PRO A 62 13.77 -2.96 0.07
C PRO A 62 13.75 -3.28 -1.44
N ASN A 63 14.90 -3.24 -2.13
CA ASN A 63 14.99 -3.43 -3.59
C ASN A 63 14.41 -4.77 -4.07
N GLU A 64 14.45 -5.79 -3.22
CA GLU A 64 13.86 -7.11 -3.48
C GLU A 64 12.34 -7.07 -3.69
N CYS A 65 11.65 -5.97 -3.31
CA CYS A 65 10.23 -5.82 -3.58
C CYS A 65 9.93 -5.50 -5.05
N GLU A 66 10.91 -5.03 -5.82
CA GLU A 66 10.70 -4.59 -7.19
C GLU A 66 10.28 -5.74 -8.10
N SER A 67 9.33 -5.45 -8.99
CA SER A 67 8.99 -6.37 -10.07
C SER A 67 10.10 -6.41 -11.11
N VAL A 68 10.40 -7.62 -11.61
CA VAL A 68 11.38 -7.81 -12.71
C VAL A 68 10.87 -7.22 -14.03
N SER A 69 9.55 -7.11 -14.21
CA SER A 69 8.96 -6.81 -15.52
C SER A 69 8.77 -5.31 -15.81
N ASN A 70 8.67 -4.46 -14.78
CA ASN A 70 8.31 -3.05 -14.90
C ASN A 70 8.66 -2.27 -13.62
N ARG A 71 8.58 -0.94 -13.69
CA ARG A 71 8.68 -0.04 -12.52
C ARG A 71 7.42 -0.17 -11.67
N SER A 72 7.36 -1.23 -10.86
CA SER A 72 6.32 -1.50 -9.88
C SER A 72 6.83 -2.43 -8.77
N ILE A 73 5.96 -2.71 -7.79
CA ILE A 73 6.21 -3.70 -6.74
C ILE A 73 5.68 -5.07 -7.19
N SER A 74 6.42 -6.13 -6.92
CA SER A 74 5.97 -7.52 -7.10
C SER A 74 4.77 -7.84 -6.19
N TYR A 75 3.66 -8.27 -6.78
CA TYR A 75 2.49 -8.73 -6.03
C TYR A 75 2.83 -9.88 -5.08
N GLN A 76 3.59 -10.86 -5.57
CA GLN A 76 3.98 -12.02 -4.77
C GLN A 76 4.85 -11.60 -3.58
N TRP A 77 5.78 -10.66 -3.80
CA TRP A 77 6.62 -10.16 -2.71
C TRP A 77 5.76 -9.56 -1.59
N ILE A 78 4.75 -8.75 -1.93
CA ILE A 78 3.83 -8.16 -0.94
C ILE A 78 3.12 -9.25 -0.12
N LEU A 79 2.61 -10.30 -0.77
CA LEU A 79 1.96 -11.41 -0.05
C LEU A 79 2.92 -12.10 0.93
N ASP A 80 4.13 -12.40 0.47
CA ASP A 80 5.12 -13.15 1.24
C ASP A 80 5.72 -12.33 2.39
N ASN A 81 5.72 -11.00 2.26
CA ASN A 81 6.45 -10.09 3.14
C ASN A 81 5.56 -9.15 3.97
N TRP A 82 4.25 -9.22 3.82
CA TRP A 82 3.30 -8.31 4.47
C TRP A 82 3.56 -8.17 5.98
N ASN A 83 3.56 -9.29 6.70
CA ASN A 83 3.71 -9.27 8.16
C ASN A 83 5.10 -8.81 8.61
N LYS A 84 6.12 -9.02 7.78
CA LYS A 84 7.51 -8.66 8.09
C LYS A 84 7.77 -7.18 7.89
N TRP A 85 7.24 -6.60 6.83
CA TRP A 85 7.62 -5.26 6.37
C TRP A 85 6.53 -4.21 6.49
N ILE A 86 5.25 -4.62 6.49
CA ILE A 86 4.12 -3.69 6.37
C ILE A 86 3.34 -3.65 7.68
N TYR A 87 2.66 -4.74 8.02
CA TYR A 87 1.80 -4.76 9.21
C TYR A 87 1.58 -6.19 9.71
N PRO A 88 2.17 -6.59 10.86
CA PRO A 88 2.11 -7.97 11.35
C PRO A 88 0.72 -8.39 11.83
N ASP A 89 -0.07 -7.45 12.35
CA ASP A 89 -1.36 -7.74 13.00
C ASP A 89 -2.54 -7.68 12.02
N CYS A 90 -2.36 -8.15 10.78
CA CYS A 90 -3.43 -8.24 9.78
C CYS A 90 -3.26 -9.43 8.84
N ASN A 91 -4.28 -10.29 8.78
CA ASN A 91 -4.34 -11.40 7.81
C ASN A 91 -4.54 -10.89 6.38
N LEU A 92 -3.92 -11.55 5.41
CA LEU A 92 -3.99 -11.17 3.99
C LEU A 92 -5.43 -11.13 3.44
N GLU A 93 -6.32 -11.97 3.96
CA GLU A 93 -7.74 -12.03 3.55
C GLU A 93 -8.53 -10.76 3.89
N ASN A 94 -8.06 -9.99 4.87
CA ASN A 94 -8.70 -8.77 5.34
C ASN A 94 -8.16 -7.51 4.66
N ILE A 95 -7.17 -7.66 3.77
CA ILE A 95 -6.56 -6.55 3.05
C ILE A 95 -7.29 -6.36 1.74
N LEU A 96 -7.66 -5.12 1.49
CA LEU A 96 -8.24 -4.66 0.24
C LEU A 96 -7.19 -3.86 -0.51
N ILE A 97 -7.23 -3.93 -1.84
CA ILE A 97 -6.45 -3.10 -2.74
C ILE A 97 -7.38 -2.23 -3.58
N ILE A 98 -7.00 -0.96 -3.70
CA ILE A 98 -7.63 0.06 -4.53
C ILE A 98 -6.56 0.52 -5.52
N GLU A 99 -6.87 0.60 -6.82
CA GLU A 99 -5.87 0.94 -7.83
C GLU A 99 -5.39 2.39 -7.71
N HIS A 100 -6.29 3.30 -7.34
CA HIS A 100 -6.04 4.71 -7.05
C HIS A 100 -7.25 5.27 -6.28
N TYR A 101 -7.04 6.38 -5.57
CA TYR A 101 -8.17 7.17 -5.10
C TYR A 101 -8.90 7.81 -6.27
N ASP A 102 -10.21 7.94 -6.13
CA ASP A 102 -11.01 8.71 -7.06
C ASP A 102 -10.55 10.17 -7.05
N GLU A 103 -10.63 10.81 -8.22
CA GLU A 103 -10.39 12.25 -8.29
C GLU A 103 -11.43 12.99 -7.42
N PRO A 104 -11.03 14.05 -6.70
CA PRO A 104 -11.99 14.83 -5.92
C PRO A 104 -13.03 15.46 -6.85
N MET A 105 -14.30 15.19 -6.57
CA MET A 105 -15.41 15.91 -7.20
C MET A 105 -15.52 17.30 -6.55
N TYR A 106 -15.18 18.36 -7.28
CA TYR A 106 -15.43 19.72 -6.82
C TYR A 106 -16.75 20.21 -7.39
N THR A 107 -17.75 20.41 -6.53
CA THR A 107 -18.83 21.36 -6.79
C THR A 107 -18.63 22.51 -5.83
N ILE A 108 -18.25 23.67 -6.36
CA ILE A 108 -18.36 24.93 -5.62
C ILE A 108 -19.82 25.34 -5.81
N GLU A 109 -20.66 25.11 -4.79
CA GLU A 109 -21.94 25.82 -4.67
C GLU A 109 -21.71 27.24 -4.16
#